data_AF-A0A8J8JSF5-F1
#
_entry.id   AF-A0A8J8JSF5-F1
#
_cell.length_a   1.000
_cell.length_b   1.000
_cell.length_c   1.000
_cell.angle_alpha   90.00
_cell.angle_beta   90.00
_cell.angle_gamma   90.00
#
_symmetry.space_group_name_H-M   'P 1'
#
loop_
_entity.id
_entity.type
_entity.pdbx_description
1 polymer ?
#
loop_
_entity_poly.entity_id
_entity_poly.type
_entity_poly.pdbx_seq_one_letter_code
_entity_poly.pdbx_strand_id
1 'polypeptide(L)' 'MARRHCPNCDVEMEATAVTTAEAGGLYVKTERESGILKRLGIGESTSLDAVLCPECGLTQLYADLEE' A
#
# COMPACT_ATOMS: atom_id res chain seq x y z
N MET A 1 6.79 7.93 -7.20
CA MET A 1 5.43 7.82 -6.61
C MET A 1 4.51 8.78 -7.32
N ALA A 2 3.40 8.31 -7.90
CA ALA A 2 2.40 9.20 -8.47
C ALA A 2 1.76 10.06 -7.37
N ARG A 3 1.48 11.34 -7.65
CA ARG A 3 0.80 12.25 -6.72
C ARG A 3 -0.63 11.76 -6.51
N ARG A 4 -1.01 11.45 -5.26
CA ARG A 4 -2.32 10.85 -4.94
C ARG A 4 -3.21 11.84 -4.22
N HIS A 5 -4.49 11.85 -4.55
CA HIS A 5 -5.49 12.71 -3.91
C HIS A 5 -6.46 11.89 -3.07
N CYS A 6 -6.92 12.47 -1.97
CA CYS A 6 -7.91 11.86 -1.11
C CYS A 6 -9.28 11.85 -1.82
N PRO A 7 -9.93 10.69 -2.00
CA PRO A 7 -11.25 10.63 -2.65
C PRO A 7 -12.37 11.34 -1.87
N ASN A 8 -12.16 11.64 -0.58
CA ASN A 8 -13.16 12.30 0.26
C ASN A 8 -12.97 13.82 0.36
N CYS A 9 -11.71 14.29 0.35
CA CYS A 9 -11.37 15.69 0.60
C CYS A 9 -10.79 16.40 -0.64
N ASP A 10 -10.42 15.65 -1.68
CA ASP A 10 -9.78 16.13 -2.91
C ASP A 10 -8.42 16.85 -2.69
N VAL A 11 -7.80 16.65 -1.53
CA VAL A 11 -6.46 17.17 -1.22
C VAL A 11 -5.36 16.15 -1.52
N GLU A 12 -4.15 16.63 -1.73
CA GLU A 12 -2.96 15.77 -1.86
C GLU A 12 -2.73 14.96 -0.58
N MET A 13 -2.43 13.68 -0.75
CA MET A 13 -2.10 12.78 0.36
C MET A 13 -0.59 12.79 0.61
N GLU A 14 -0.22 12.69 1.89
CA GLU A 14 1.18 12.70 2.33
C GLU A 14 1.71 11.27 2.50
N ALA A 15 2.98 11.05 2.17
CA ALA A 15 3.63 9.77 2.43
C ALA A 15 3.71 9.52 3.94
N THR A 16 3.37 8.30 4.35
CA THR A 16 3.41 7.90 5.77
C THR A 16 4.02 6.50 5.92
N ALA A 17 4.33 6.12 7.16
CA ALA A 17 4.77 4.79 7.50
C ALA A 17 3.70 4.07 8.31
N VAL A 18 3.43 2.81 7.96
CA VAL A 18 2.59 1.90 8.75
C VAL A 18 3.50 0.87 9.39
N THR A 19 3.46 0.80 10.72
CA THR A 19 4.25 -0.14 11.51
C THR A 19 3.34 -1.01 12.37
N THR A 20 3.76 -2.25 12.61
CA THR A 20 3.14 -3.13 13.60
C THR A 20 3.66 -2.80 15.00
N ALA A 21 2.93 -3.24 16.04
CA ALA A 21 3.34 -3.00 17.43
C ALA A 21 4.72 -3.61 17.75
N GLU A 22 5.09 -4.70 17.06
CA GLU A 22 6.45 -5.19 16.96
C GLU A 22 7.15 -4.50 15.79
N ALA A 23 8.41 -4.08 15.97
CA ALA A 23 9.18 -3.36 14.97
C ALA A 23 9.22 -4.11 13.62
N GLY A 24 8.44 -3.63 12.65
CA GLY A 24 8.27 -4.24 11.34
C GLY A 24 7.30 -3.42 10.47
N GLY A 25 7.50 -3.48 9.15
CA GLY A 25 6.57 -2.95 8.17
C GLY A 25 5.41 -3.92 7.91
N LEU A 26 4.31 -3.40 7.36
CA LEU A 26 3.17 -4.22 6.95
C LEU A 26 3.39 -4.74 5.51
N TYR A 27 3.20 -6.04 5.30
CA TYR A 27 3.32 -6.69 3.98
C TYR A 27 2.02 -7.39 3.62
N VAL A 28 1.70 -7.47 2.33
CA VAL A 28 0.57 -8.29 1.84
C VAL A 28 1.09 -9.70 1.59
N LYS A 29 0.56 -10.68 2.32
CA LYS A 29 0.74 -12.10 2.00
C LYS A 29 -0.36 -12.52 1.02
N THR A 30 0.03 -13.11 -0.11
CA THR A 30 -0.91 -13.67 -1.08
C THR A 30 -0.84 -15.20 -1.03
N GLU A 31 -1.98 -15.88 -0.88
CA GLU A 31 -1.98 -17.35 -0.89
C GLU A 31 -1.80 -17.86 -2.32
N ARG A 32 -0.74 -18.63 -2.53
CA ARG A 32 -0.36 -19.19 -3.83
C ARG A 32 -1.19 -20.42 -4.14
N GLU A 33 -2.37 -20.26 -4.73
CA GLU A 33 -2.98 -21.36 -5.51
C GLU A 33 -3.54 -20.91 -6.87
N SER A 34 -4.09 -19.71 -6.99
CA SER A 34 -4.47 -19.10 -8.28
C SER A 34 -4.82 -17.62 -8.12
N GLY A 35 -4.69 -16.82 -9.19
CA GLY A 35 -5.10 -15.42 -9.19
C GLY A 35 -4.23 -14.49 -10.03
N ILE A 36 -4.73 -13.28 -10.30
CA ILE A 36 -4.03 -12.25 -11.10
C ILE A 36 -2.64 -11.91 -10.53
N LEU A 37 -2.48 -12.03 -9.21
CA LEU A 37 -1.25 -11.67 -8.48
C LEU A 37 -0.09 -12.65 -8.73
N LYS A 38 -0.35 -13.92 -9.07
CA LYS A 38 0.70 -14.87 -9.49
C LYS A 38 1.24 -14.56 -10.88
N ARG A 39 0.40 -14.01 -11.77
CA ARG A 39 0.78 -13.71 -13.16
C ARG A 39 1.72 -12.50 -13.26
N LEU A 40 1.74 -11.67 -12.23
CA LEU A 40 2.57 -10.46 -12.14
C LEU A 40 3.92 -10.71 -11.43
N GLY A 41 4.31 -11.97 -11.15
CA GLY A 41 5.64 -12.29 -10.59
C GLY A 41 5.87 -11.89 -9.13
N ILE A 42 4.86 -11.33 -8.47
CA ILE A 42 4.91 -10.78 -7.12
C ILE A 42 5.32 -11.86 -6.10
N GLY A 43 6.40 -11.60 -5.33
CA GLY A 43 6.95 -12.51 -4.32
C GLY A 43 6.01 -12.86 -3.17
N GLU A 44 6.44 -13.71 -2.23
CA GLU A 44 5.64 -14.10 -1.05
C GLU A 44 5.28 -12.91 -0.14
N SER A 45 6.08 -11.84 -0.20
CA SER A 45 5.89 -10.58 0.52
C SER A 45 6.23 -9.40 -0.39
N THR A 46 5.27 -8.49 -0.58
CA THR A 46 5.47 -7.23 -1.32
C THR A 46 5.37 -6.04 -0.39
N SER A 47 6.31 -5.10 -0.53
CA SER A 47 6.31 -3.83 0.18
C SER A 47 5.08 -3.01 -0.18
N LEU A 48 4.56 -2.29 0.81
CA LEU A 48 3.45 -1.37 0.64
C LEU A 48 3.93 0.06 0.79
N ASP A 49 3.57 0.90 -0.17
CA ASP A 49 3.58 2.35 0.00
C ASP A 49 2.31 2.76 0.76
N ALA A 50 2.47 3.61 1.77
CA ALA A 50 1.35 4.18 2.51
C ALA A 50 1.25 5.69 2.29
N VAL A 51 0.03 6.18 2.08
CA VAL A 51 -0.29 7.61 2.05
C VAL A 51 -1.47 7.93 2.95
N LEU A 52 -1.45 9.10 3.58
CA LEU A 52 -2.43 9.58 4.54
C LEU A 52 -3.03 10.90 4.05
N CYS A 53 -4.36 11.04 4.13
CA CYS A 53 -5.01 12.34 3.99
C CYS A 53 -4.77 13.18 5.25
N PRO A 54 -4.14 14.36 5.16
CA PRO A 54 -3.85 15.19 6.33
C PRO A 54 -5.11 15.80 6.97
N GLU A 55 -6.24 15.83 6.25
CA GLU A 55 -7.49 16.44 6.74
C GLU A 55 -8.42 15.43 7.42
N CYS A 56 -8.67 14.28 6.79
CA CYS A 56 -9.65 13.30 7.27
C CYS A 56 -9.05 11.99 7.78
N GLY A 57 -7.73 11.81 7.67
CA GLY A 57 -7.02 10.63 8.18
C GLY A 57 -7.20 9.35 7.35
N LEU A 58 -7.87 9.41 6.18
CA LEU A 58 -7.95 8.26 5.28
C LEU A 58 -6.55 7.80 4.89
N THR A 59 -6.23 6.54 5.18
CA THR A 59 -4.97 5.90 4.79
C THR A 59 -5.19 4.94 3.63
N GLN A 60 -4.36 5.02 2.59
CA GLN A 60 -4.37 4.08 1.48
C GLN A 60 -3.02 3.36 1.38
N LEU A 61 -3.06 2.06 1.09
CA LEU A 61 -1.90 1.20 0.93
C LEU A 61 -1.83 0.70 -0.51
N TYR A 62 -0.65 0.74 -1.09
CA TYR A 62 -0.43 0.32 -2.47
C TYR A 62 0.73 -0.65 -2.54
N ALA A 63 0.47 -1.83 -3.08
CA ALA A 63 1.52 -2.79 -3.34
C ALA A 63 2.44 -2.28 -4.45
N ASP A 64 3.74 -2.36 -4.21
CA ASP A 64 4.76 -2.09 -5.22
C ASP A 64 4.86 -3.30 -6.14
N LEU A 65 4.12 -3.27 -7.25
CA LEU A 65 4.08 -4.35 -8.22
C LEU A 65 5.13 -4.05 -9.30
N GLU A 66 6.08 -4.96 -9.50
CA GLU A 66 6.94 -4.94 -10.69
C GLU A 66 6.07 -5.13 -11.94
N GLU A 67 6.23 -4.28 -12.96
CA GLU A 67 5.50 -4.35 -14.25
C GLU A 67 5.87 -5.56 -15.11
#